data_AF-A0AAV6GJ70-F1
#
_entry.id   AF-A0AAV6GJ70-F1
#
_cell.length_a   1.000
_cell.length_b   1.000
_cell.length_c   1.000
_cell.angle_alpha   90.00
_cell.angle_beta   90.00
_cell.angle_gamma   90.00
#
_symmetry.space_group_name_H-M   'P 1'
#
loop_
_entity.id
_entity.type
_entity.pdbx_description
1 polymer ?
#
loop_
_entity_poly.entity_id
_entity_poly.type
_entity_poly.pdbx_seq_one_letter_code
_entity_poly.pdbx_strand_id
1 'polypeptide(L)'
;MPLENLEEEGLPKNPDLRIAQLKFLLTHREDAKVKSELMESIKENNMAPYYEVLCKDLKWQVDGDLLSRMKKANEEELKRLDDVLEDAEKNLGESEIRDAMMARAEYLIRIGNKEEALTAFRKTYDKTVALGHRLDIVFYLLRIGLFYMDNDLITRNTEKAKSLIEEGGDWDRRNRLKVYQGLYCVAIRDFKQAAELFLDTVSTFTSYELMDYKTFVTYTVYVCMIALKRPDLREKVIKGAEILEVLHSLPAVRQYLFSLYECRYSVFFQSLARVEQEMKKDWLFAPHYRYYVREMRILAYSQLLESYRSLTLGYMAEAFGVSTEFIDQELSRFIAAGRLHCKIDKVNEIVETNRPDSKNWQYQETIKKGDLLLNRVQKLSRVINM
;
A
#
# COMPACT_ATOMS: atom_id res chain seq x y z
N MET A 1 12.73 -26.21 9.75
CA MET A 1 12.06 -26.33 8.44
C MET A 1 12.38 -25.06 7.68
N PRO A 2 12.85 -25.13 6.42
CA PRO A 2 13.27 -23.93 5.71
C PRO A 2 12.08 -22.98 5.51
N LEU A 3 12.34 -21.67 5.59
CA LEU A 3 11.40 -20.56 5.32
C LEU A 3 10.74 -20.63 3.92
N GLU A 4 11.22 -21.53 3.06
CA GLU A 4 10.79 -21.73 1.69
C GLU A 4 9.42 -22.44 1.56
N ASN A 5 8.93 -23.12 2.61
CA ASN A 5 7.64 -23.83 2.56
C ASN A 5 6.40 -22.92 2.65
N LEU A 6 6.55 -21.62 2.93
CA LEU A 6 5.41 -20.70 3.06
C LEU A 6 4.99 -20.07 1.73
N GLU A 7 5.88 -20.01 0.73
CA GLU A 7 5.54 -19.47 -0.59
C GLU A 7 4.52 -20.33 -1.36
N GLU A 8 4.44 -21.63 -1.03
CA GLU A 8 3.52 -22.60 -1.62
C GLU A 8 2.08 -22.51 -1.07
N GLU A 9 1.87 -21.86 0.09
CA GLU A 9 0.54 -21.66 0.70
C GLU A 9 -0.21 -20.42 0.17
N GLY A 10 0.42 -19.66 -0.72
CA GLY A 10 -0.19 -18.54 -1.42
C GLY A 10 -1.25 -19.00 -2.42
N LEU A 11 -2.39 -18.31 -2.44
CA LEU A 11 -3.35 -18.43 -3.55
C LEU A 11 -2.65 -18.09 -4.90
N PRO A 12 -3.21 -18.47 -6.06
CA PRO A 12 -2.57 -18.24 -7.35
C PRO A 12 -2.37 -16.74 -7.62
N LYS A 13 -1.18 -16.39 -8.15
CA LYS A 13 -0.75 -15.01 -8.48
C LYS A 13 -1.44 -14.44 -9.72
N ASN A 14 -2.77 -14.44 -9.73
CA ASN A 14 -3.60 -13.92 -10.81
C ASN A 14 -4.54 -12.85 -10.23
N PRO A 15 -4.39 -11.54 -10.53
CA PRO A 15 -3.37 -10.89 -11.36
C PRO A 15 -2.06 -10.65 -10.62
N ASP A 16 -0.93 -10.77 -11.32
CA ASP A 16 0.38 -10.49 -10.74
C ASP A 16 0.57 -8.98 -10.55
N LEU A 17 0.59 -8.56 -9.29
CA LEU A 17 0.79 -7.16 -8.91
C LEU A 17 2.21 -6.68 -9.22
N ARG A 18 3.20 -7.57 -9.37
CA ARG A 18 4.57 -7.20 -9.78
C ARG A 18 4.59 -6.53 -11.15
N ILE A 19 3.70 -6.96 -12.05
CA ILE A 19 3.54 -6.37 -13.39
C ILE A 19 3.14 -4.89 -13.28
N ALA A 20 2.31 -4.53 -12.29
CA ALA A 20 1.96 -3.13 -12.04
C ALA A 20 3.17 -2.31 -11.52
N GLN A 21 4.09 -2.91 -10.76
CA GLN A 21 5.37 -2.28 -10.37
C GLN A 21 6.23 -1.98 -11.56
N LEU A 22 6.41 -2.97 -12.42
CA LEU A 22 7.27 -2.86 -13.58
C LEU A 22 6.72 -1.77 -14.52
N LYS A 23 5.39 -1.73 -14.73
CA LYS A 23 4.73 -0.63 -15.45
C LYS A 23 5.02 0.73 -14.82
N PHE A 24 4.86 0.84 -13.50
CA PHE A 24 5.07 2.09 -12.78
C PHE A 24 6.53 2.59 -12.89
N LEU A 25 7.49 1.67 -12.71
CA LEU A 25 8.92 1.94 -12.84
C LEU A 25 9.26 2.46 -14.24
N LEU A 26 8.73 1.81 -15.28
CA LEU A 26 8.95 2.21 -16.68
C LEU A 26 8.34 3.57 -17.02
N THR A 27 7.30 3.99 -16.31
CA THR A 27 6.72 5.33 -16.48
C THR A 27 7.65 6.43 -15.92
N HIS A 28 8.47 6.11 -14.92
CA HIS A 28 9.36 7.06 -14.26
C HIS A 28 10.81 6.99 -14.77
N ARG A 29 11.24 5.82 -15.27
CA ARG A 29 12.61 5.57 -15.72
C ARG A 29 12.61 4.52 -16.84
N GLU A 30 13.19 4.87 -17.99
CA GLU A 30 13.36 3.95 -19.12
C GLU A 30 14.54 3.00 -18.86
N ASP A 31 14.37 2.04 -17.95
CA ASP A 31 15.36 1.00 -17.67
C ASP A 31 15.13 -0.22 -18.59
N ALA A 32 16.10 -0.52 -19.45
CA ALA A 32 16.01 -1.62 -20.43
C ALA A 32 15.80 -3.02 -19.80
N LYS A 33 16.30 -3.23 -18.58
CA LYS A 33 16.13 -4.48 -17.82
C LYS A 33 14.70 -4.67 -17.31
N VAL A 34 14.07 -3.59 -16.86
CA VAL A 34 12.67 -3.60 -16.39
C VAL A 34 11.75 -3.83 -17.58
N LYS A 35 12.12 -3.31 -18.76
CA LYS A 35 11.40 -3.56 -20.02
C LYS A 35 11.49 -5.02 -20.45
N SER A 36 12.66 -5.66 -20.37
CA SER A 36 12.79 -7.08 -20.73
C SER A 36 11.98 -7.98 -19.78
N GLU A 37 12.05 -7.72 -18.48
CA GLU A 37 11.30 -8.47 -17.46
C GLU A 37 9.79 -8.33 -17.66
N LEU A 38 9.30 -7.11 -17.90
CA LEU A 38 7.88 -6.88 -18.21
C LEU A 38 7.46 -7.61 -19.50
N MET A 39 8.30 -7.59 -20.55
CA MET A 39 7.99 -8.26 -21.81
C MET A 39 8.03 -9.78 -21.69
N GLU A 40 8.86 -10.35 -20.82
CA GLU A 40 8.86 -11.78 -20.50
C GLU A 40 7.56 -12.16 -19.78
N SER A 41 7.16 -11.43 -18.73
CA SER A 41 5.90 -11.69 -18.02
C SER A 41 4.66 -11.53 -18.91
N ILE A 42 4.67 -10.61 -19.87
CA ILE A 42 3.58 -10.43 -20.85
C ILE A 42 3.51 -11.61 -21.83
N LYS A 43 4.66 -12.12 -22.26
CA LYS A 43 4.76 -13.29 -23.16
C LYS A 43 4.35 -14.58 -22.47
N GLU A 44 4.77 -14.77 -21.23
CA GLU A 44 4.40 -15.96 -20.43
C GLU A 44 2.90 -16.02 -20.15
N ASN A 45 2.27 -14.88 -19.87
CA ASN A 45 0.85 -14.80 -19.51
C ASN A 45 -0.10 -14.47 -20.67
N ASN A 46 0.43 -14.31 -21.90
CA ASN A 46 -0.34 -13.93 -23.11
C ASN A 46 -1.29 -12.73 -22.88
N MET A 47 -0.78 -11.68 -22.24
CA MET A 47 -1.56 -10.51 -21.81
C MET A 47 -1.89 -9.52 -22.94
N ALA A 48 -2.57 -9.96 -24.00
CA ALA A 48 -2.82 -9.15 -25.20
C ALA A 48 -3.61 -7.83 -24.93
N PRO A 49 -4.75 -7.84 -24.21
CA PRO A 49 -5.47 -6.61 -23.89
C PRO A 49 -4.66 -5.64 -23.03
N TYR A 50 -3.91 -6.15 -22.05
CA TYR A 50 -3.07 -5.33 -21.19
C TYR A 50 -1.88 -4.75 -21.95
N TYR A 51 -1.30 -5.49 -22.90
CA TYR A 51 -0.23 -5.00 -23.78
C TYR A 51 -0.68 -3.83 -24.67
N GLU A 52 -1.92 -3.85 -25.18
CA GLU A 52 -2.47 -2.71 -25.91
C GLU A 52 -2.60 -1.45 -25.04
N VAL A 53 -3.07 -1.60 -23.79
CA VAL A 53 -3.16 -0.50 -22.82
C VAL A 53 -1.77 0.00 -22.44
N LEU A 54 -0.82 -0.90 -22.18
CA LEU A 54 0.57 -0.56 -21.89
C LEU A 54 1.24 0.19 -23.03
N CYS A 55 1.05 -0.25 -24.28
CA CYS A 55 1.64 0.42 -25.44
C CYS A 55 1.08 1.84 -25.62
N LYS A 56 -0.21 2.04 -25.31
CA LYS A 56 -0.83 3.37 -25.31
C LYS A 56 -0.25 4.25 -24.19
N ASP A 57 -0.15 3.73 -22.98
CA ASP A 57 0.33 4.49 -21.81
C ASP A 57 1.83 4.84 -21.90
N LEU A 58 2.65 3.90 -22.36
CA LEU A 58 4.11 4.04 -22.48
C LEU A 58 4.55 4.57 -23.85
N LYS A 59 3.61 4.84 -24.77
CA LYS A 59 3.87 5.25 -26.16
C LYS A 59 4.86 4.34 -26.90
N TRP A 60 4.80 3.04 -26.64
CA TRP A 60 5.64 2.06 -27.32
C TRP A 60 5.06 1.67 -28.68
N GLN A 61 5.94 1.31 -29.62
CA GLN A 61 5.52 0.72 -30.88
C GLN A 61 4.93 -0.67 -30.61
N VAL A 62 3.75 -0.92 -31.17
CA VAL A 62 3.02 -2.17 -31.00
C VAL A 62 3.60 -3.20 -31.96
N ASP A 63 4.13 -4.30 -31.42
CA ASP A 63 4.58 -5.43 -32.23
C ASP A 63 3.36 -6.23 -32.72
N GLY A 64 2.92 -5.98 -33.96
CA GLY A 64 1.72 -6.62 -34.54
C GLY A 64 1.80 -8.15 -34.65
N ASP A 65 3.00 -8.69 -34.87
CA ASP A 65 3.24 -10.14 -34.96
C ASP A 65 3.14 -10.83 -33.59
N LEU A 66 3.60 -10.15 -32.53
CA LEU A 66 3.50 -10.68 -31.18
C LEU A 66 2.04 -10.62 -30.70
N LEU A 67 1.37 -9.51 -30.97
CA LEU A 67 -0.02 -9.28 -30.58
C LEU A 67 -0.98 -10.25 -31.28
N SER A 68 -0.78 -10.54 -32.56
CA SER A 68 -1.58 -11.55 -33.28
C SER A 68 -1.38 -12.97 -32.76
N ARG A 69 -0.13 -13.35 -32.43
CA ARG A 69 0.17 -14.64 -31.78
C ARG A 69 -0.51 -14.76 -30.42
N MET A 70 -0.44 -13.71 -29.58
CA MET A 70 -1.08 -13.70 -28.26
C MET A 70 -2.61 -13.73 -28.37
N LYS A 71 -3.21 -12.98 -29.31
CA LYS A 71 -4.66 -13.03 -29.56
C LYS A 71 -5.12 -14.42 -30.01
N LYS A 72 -4.38 -15.06 -30.91
CA LYS A 72 -4.70 -16.41 -31.38
C LYS A 72 -4.64 -17.44 -30.25
N ALA A 73 -3.61 -17.39 -29.42
CA ALA A 73 -3.50 -18.26 -28.24
C ALA A 73 -4.64 -18.01 -27.23
N ASN A 74 -5.03 -16.74 -27.02
CA ASN A 74 -6.14 -16.39 -26.14
C ASN A 74 -7.48 -16.88 -26.69
N GLU A 75 -7.73 -16.76 -27.99
CA GLU A 75 -8.96 -17.26 -28.61
C GLU A 75 -9.05 -18.80 -28.57
N GLU A 76 -7.95 -19.52 -28.78
CA GLU A 76 -7.91 -20.98 -28.68
C GLU A 76 -8.21 -21.46 -27.26
N GLU A 77 -7.63 -20.82 -26.25
CA GLU A 77 -7.84 -21.22 -24.86
C GLU A 77 -9.21 -20.77 -24.32
N LEU A 78 -9.71 -19.59 -24.73
CA LEU A 78 -11.08 -19.17 -24.41
C LEU A 78 -12.11 -20.12 -25.00
N LYS A 79 -11.90 -20.59 -26.24
CA LYS A 79 -12.77 -21.60 -26.86
C LYS A 79 -12.75 -22.91 -26.08
N ARG A 80 -11.57 -23.40 -25.67
CA ARG A 80 -11.49 -24.60 -24.82
C ARG A 80 -12.23 -24.44 -23.50
N LEU A 81 -12.11 -23.28 -22.86
CA LEU A 81 -12.81 -23.00 -21.61
C LEU A 81 -14.32 -22.85 -21.80
N ASP A 82 -14.76 -22.31 -22.93
CA ASP A 82 -16.17 -22.24 -23.31
C ASP A 82 -16.74 -23.64 -23.64
N ASP A 83 -15.98 -24.50 -24.34
CA ASP A 83 -16.35 -25.89 -24.62
C ASP A 83 -16.49 -26.70 -23.31
N VAL A 84 -15.54 -26.55 -22.37
CA VAL A 84 -15.61 -27.17 -21.04
C VAL A 84 -16.82 -26.66 -20.25
N LEU A 85 -17.16 -25.39 -20.38
CA LEU A 85 -18.33 -24.81 -19.73
C LEU A 85 -19.63 -25.36 -20.34
N GLU A 86 -19.71 -25.48 -21.66
CA GLU A 86 -20.86 -26.10 -22.33
C GLU A 86 -21.02 -27.58 -21.97
N ASP A 87 -19.92 -28.33 -21.90
CA ASP A 87 -19.93 -29.74 -21.49
C ASP A 87 -20.34 -29.87 -20.02
N ALA A 88 -19.88 -28.96 -19.15
CA ALA A 88 -20.29 -28.93 -17.76
C ALA A 88 -21.78 -28.57 -17.60
N GLU A 89 -22.31 -27.66 -18.41
CA GLU A 89 -23.73 -27.30 -18.39
C GLU A 89 -24.64 -28.42 -18.91
N LYS A 90 -24.16 -29.24 -19.86
CA LYS A 90 -24.93 -30.34 -20.45
C LYS A 90 -24.86 -31.65 -19.64
N ASN A 91 -23.70 -31.96 -19.04
CA ASN A 91 -23.44 -33.29 -18.48
C ASN A 91 -23.24 -33.32 -16.95
N LEU A 92 -22.97 -32.19 -16.32
CA LEU A 92 -22.43 -32.12 -14.95
C LEU A 92 -23.29 -31.27 -14.01
N GLY A 93 -22.94 -31.25 -12.72
CA GLY A 93 -23.68 -30.55 -11.68
C GLY A 93 -23.28 -29.08 -11.51
N GLU A 94 -24.00 -28.34 -10.65
CA GLU A 94 -23.73 -26.92 -10.36
C GLU A 94 -22.30 -26.65 -9.86
N SER A 95 -21.66 -27.63 -9.21
CA SER A 95 -20.27 -27.50 -8.72
C SER A 95 -19.25 -27.45 -9.85
N GLU A 96 -19.41 -28.26 -10.90
CA GLU A 96 -18.49 -28.31 -12.03
C GLU A 96 -18.70 -27.13 -12.98
N ILE A 97 -19.95 -26.68 -13.15
CA ILE A 97 -20.27 -25.43 -13.85
C ILE A 97 -19.58 -24.24 -13.18
N ARG A 98 -19.58 -24.19 -11.83
CA ARG A 98 -18.86 -23.16 -11.08
C ARG A 98 -17.37 -23.22 -11.34
N ASP A 99 -16.76 -24.39 -11.27
CA ASP A 99 -15.30 -24.53 -11.43
C ASP A 99 -14.85 -24.14 -12.84
N ALA A 100 -15.63 -24.50 -13.86
CA ALA A 100 -15.43 -24.04 -15.23
C ALA A 100 -15.56 -22.50 -15.35
N MET A 101 -16.60 -21.92 -14.71
CA MET A 101 -16.78 -20.46 -14.67
C MET A 101 -15.66 -19.74 -13.92
N MET A 102 -15.12 -20.35 -12.86
CA MET A 102 -13.99 -19.83 -12.09
C MET A 102 -12.71 -19.87 -12.91
N ALA A 103 -12.37 -21.01 -13.53
CA ALA A 103 -11.21 -21.15 -14.39
C ALA A 103 -11.23 -20.15 -15.56
N ARG A 104 -12.41 -19.94 -16.16
CA ARG A 104 -12.61 -18.91 -17.18
C ARG A 104 -12.35 -17.51 -16.62
N ALA A 105 -12.89 -17.18 -15.45
CA ALA A 105 -12.71 -15.87 -14.85
C ALA A 105 -11.24 -15.60 -14.47
N GLU A 106 -10.54 -16.60 -13.94
CA GLU A 106 -9.09 -16.53 -13.65
C GLU A 106 -8.26 -16.33 -14.92
N TYR A 107 -8.62 -17.00 -16.02
CA TYR A 107 -7.98 -16.79 -17.31
C TYR A 107 -8.19 -15.36 -17.83
N LEU A 108 -9.41 -14.83 -17.72
CA LEU A 108 -9.75 -13.45 -18.10
C LEU A 108 -8.98 -12.40 -17.29
N ILE A 109 -8.72 -12.66 -15.99
CA ILE A 109 -7.79 -11.85 -15.20
C ILE A 109 -6.38 -11.94 -15.74
N ARG A 110 -5.91 -13.17 -16.00
CA ARG A 110 -4.53 -13.41 -16.42
C ARG A 110 -4.21 -12.68 -17.72
N ILE A 111 -5.15 -12.59 -18.66
CA ILE A 111 -4.96 -11.81 -19.89
C ILE A 111 -5.10 -10.28 -19.68
N GLY A 112 -5.66 -9.85 -18.55
CA GLY A 112 -5.85 -8.45 -18.18
C GLY A 112 -7.10 -7.78 -18.75
N ASN A 113 -8.14 -8.53 -19.12
CA ASN A 113 -9.40 -7.93 -19.60
C ASN A 113 -10.30 -7.53 -18.41
N LYS A 114 -10.26 -6.25 -18.00
CA LYS A 114 -10.95 -5.75 -16.80
C LYS A 114 -12.47 -5.96 -16.85
N GLU A 115 -13.13 -5.58 -17.94
CA GLU A 115 -14.60 -5.53 -17.97
C GLU A 115 -15.23 -6.92 -18.04
N GLU A 116 -14.72 -7.76 -18.93
CA GLU A 116 -15.20 -9.15 -19.06
C GLU A 116 -14.94 -9.95 -17.79
N ALA A 117 -13.75 -9.80 -17.18
CA ALA A 117 -13.44 -10.45 -15.90
C ALA A 117 -14.43 -10.03 -14.80
N LEU A 118 -14.73 -8.74 -14.66
CA LEU A 118 -15.70 -8.26 -13.66
C LEU A 118 -17.09 -8.86 -13.86
N THR A 119 -17.54 -9.00 -15.11
CA THR A 119 -18.84 -9.63 -15.39
C THR A 119 -18.81 -11.14 -15.10
N ALA A 120 -17.72 -11.83 -15.44
CA ALA A 120 -17.54 -13.24 -15.14
C ALA A 120 -17.57 -13.51 -13.63
N PHE A 121 -16.80 -12.77 -12.83
CA PHE A 121 -16.82 -12.93 -11.36
C PHE A 121 -18.16 -12.63 -10.73
N ARG A 122 -18.92 -11.67 -11.24
CA ARG A 122 -20.29 -11.41 -10.75
C ARG A 122 -21.20 -12.62 -11.01
N LYS A 123 -21.17 -13.18 -12.22
CA LYS A 123 -21.95 -14.38 -12.56
C LYS A 123 -21.54 -15.58 -11.70
N THR A 124 -20.24 -15.78 -11.48
CA THR A 124 -19.72 -16.86 -10.63
C THR A 124 -20.09 -16.65 -9.16
N TYR A 125 -20.10 -15.41 -8.68
CA TYR A 125 -20.51 -15.06 -7.31
C TYR A 125 -21.97 -15.40 -7.04
N ASP A 126 -22.87 -15.09 -7.98
CA ASP A 126 -24.30 -15.37 -7.83
C ASP A 126 -24.60 -16.88 -7.78
N LYS A 127 -23.81 -17.69 -8.49
CA LYS A 127 -23.92 -19.16 -8.51
C LYS A 127 -23.18 -19.85 -7.35
N THR A 128 -22.29 -19.17 -6.63
CA THR A 128 -21.53 -19.80 -5.55
C THR A 128 -22.36 -19.87 -4.28
N VAL A 129 -22.47 -21.06 -3.68
CA VAL A 129 -23.19 -21.26 -2.41
C VAL A 129 -22.25 -21.23 -1.21
N ALA A 130 -21.05 -21.80 -1.32
CA ALA A 130 -20.10 -21.88 -0.21
C ALA A 130 -19.46 -20.53 0.11
N LEU A 131 -19.47 -20.15 1.38
CA LEU A 131 -18.94 -18.87 1.88
C LEU A 131 -17.44 -18.68 1.58
N GLY A 132 -16.64 -19.73 1.74
CA GLY A 132 -15.19 -19.68 1.47
C GLY A 132 -14.89 -19.29 0.01
N HIS A 133 -15.58 -19.91 -0.94
CA HIS A 133 -15.41 -19.59 -2.36
C HIS A 133 -15.94 -18.20 -2.72
N ARG A 134 -17.01 -17.73 -2.08
CA ARG A 134 -17.47 -16.33 -2.23
C ARG A 134 -16.39 -15.33 -1.78
N LEU A 135 -15.75 -15.60 -0.64
CA LEU A 135 -14.65 -14.78 -0.16
C LEU A 135 -13.47 -14.78 -1.13
N ASP A 136 -13.10 -15.94 -1.67
CA ASP A 136 -12.00 -16.05 -2.62
C ASP A 136 -12.27 -15.22 -3.89
N ILE A 137 -13.50 -15.25 -4.43
CA ILE A 137 -13.95 -14.38 -5.54
C ILE A 137 -13.84 -12.90 -5.18
N VAL A 138 -14.26 -12.52 -3.98
CA VAL A 138 -14.16 -11.12 -3.52
C VAL A 138 -12.69 -10.70 -3.42
N PHE A 139 -11.76 -11.57 -3.00
CA PHE A 139 -10.32 -11.28 -3.02
C PHE A 139 -9.77 -11.07 -4.43
N TYR A 140 -10.23 -11.84 -5.44
CA TYR A 140 -9.88 -11.54 -6.85
C TYR A 140 -10.36 -10.16 -7.28
N LEU A 141 -11.59 -9.77 -6.91
CA LEU A 141 -12.13 -8.44 -7.21
C LEU A 141 -11.35 -7.32 -6.52
N LEU A 142 -10.91 -7.51 -5.27
CA LEU A 142 -10.02 -6.56 -4.58
C LEU A 142 -8.67 -6.45 -5.29
N ARG A 143 -8.08 -7.57 -5.72
CA ARG A 143 -6.81 -7.56 -6.45
C ARG A 143 -6.89 -6.82 -7.77
N ILE A 144 -7.95 -7.05 -8.55
CA ILE A 144 -8.22 -6.26 -9.78
C ILE A 144 -8.34 -4.77 -9.42
N GLY A 145 -9.08 -4.46 -8.35
CA GLY A 145 -9.23 -3.09 -7.85
C GLY A 145 -7.88 -2.43 -7.52
N LEU A 146 -7.00 -3.14 -6.81
CA LEU A 146 -5.66 -2.65 -6.46
C LEU A 146 -4.74 -2.52 -7.67
N PHE A 147 -4.77 -3.48 -8.60
CA PHE A 147 -3.97 -3.44 -9.82
C PHE A 147 -4.28 -2.23 -10.71
N TYR A 148 -5.57 -1.89 -10.83
CA TYR A 148 -6.02 -0.70 -11.57
C TYR A 148 -6.15 0.56 -10.71
N MET A 149 -5.88 0.48 -9.40
CA MET A 149 -6.04 1.56 -8.42
C MET A 149 -7.44 2.23 -8.46
N ASP A 150 -8.49 1.42 -8.56
CA ASP A 150 -9.88 1.87 -8.62
C ASP A 150 -10.51 1.93 -7.21
N ASN A 151 -10.54 3.13 -6.63
CA ASN A 151 -10.97 3.36 -5.25
C ASN A 151 -12.42 2.92 -4.98
N ASP A 152 -13.33 3.13 -5.93
CA ASP A 152 -14.75 2.82 -5.73
C ASP A 152 -15.02 1.31 -5.79
N LEU A 153 -14.22 0.58 -6.58
CA LEU A 153 -14.29 -0.87 -6.64
C LEU A 153 -13.73 -1.49 -5.35
N ILE A 154 -12.59 -0.99 -4.86
CA ILE A 154 -11.96 -1.50 -3.64
C ILE A 154 -12.87 -1.28 -2.44
N THR A 155 -13.38 -0.07 -2.24
CA THR A 155 -14.25 0.25 -1.08
C THR A 155 -15.50 -0.63 -1.04
N ARG A 156 -16.23 -0.75 -2.16
CA ARG A 156 -17.42 -1.61 -2.24
C ARG A 156 -17.12 -3.06 -1.92
N ASN A 157 -16.02 -3.60 -2.44
CA ASN A 157 -15.67 -5.00 -2.21
C ASN A 157 -15.08 -5.24 -0.82
N THR A 158 -14.38 -4.26 -0.22
CA THR A 158 -13.90 -4.36 1.17
C THR A 158 -15.05 -4.44 2.16
N GLU A 159 -16.13 -3.69 1.94
CA GLU A 159 -17.31 -3.74 2.82
C GLU A 159 -18.04 -5.08 2.69
N LYS A 160 -18.20 -5.58 1.46
CA LYS A 160 -18.74 -6.93 1.22
C LYS A 160 -17.88 -8.04 1.84
N ALA A 161 -16.56 -7.89 1.78
CA ALA A 161 -15.66 -8.86 2.40
C ALA A 161 -15.82 -8.86 3.93
N LYS A 162 -15.99 -7.69 4.56
CA LYS A 162 -16.22 -7.61 6.01
C LYS A 162 -17.50 -8.33 6.43
N SER A 163 -18.62 -8.09 5.72
CA SER A 163 -19.89 -8.76 6.05
C SER A 163 -19.78 -10.28 5.90
N LEU A 164 -19.14 -10.76 4.84
CA LEU A 164 -18.94 -12.20 4.62
C LEU A 164 -18.02 -12.84 5.67
N ILE A 165 -17.05 -12.10 6.21
CA ILE A 165 -16.18 -12.61 7.28
C ILE A 165 -16.91 -12.66 8.62
N GLU A 166 -17.79 -11.70 8.90
CA GLU A 166 -18.64 -11.72 10.09
C GLU A 166 -19.64 -12.88 10.08
N GLU A 167 -20.14 -13.27 8.91
CA GLU A 167 -21.07 -14.40 8.73
C GLU A 167 -20.44 -15.77 8.98
N GLY A 168 -19.11 -15.91 8.87
CA GLY A 168 -18.43 -17.18 9.13
C GLY A 168 -17.08 -17.36 8.44
N GLY A 169 -16.29 -16.30 8.31
CA GLY A 169 -14.99 -16.37 7.64
C GLY A 169 -13.92 -17.07 8.47
N ASP A 170 -13.15 -17.93 7.81
CA ASP A 170 -11.96 -18.56 8.42
C ASP A 170 -10.96 -17.50 8.91
N TRP A 171 -10.25 -17.86 9.98
CA TRP A 171 -9.27 -16.97 10.60
C TRP A 171 -8.16 -16.53 9.63
N ASP A 172 -7.68 -17.43 8.77
CA ASP A 172 -6.68 -17.11 7.74
C ASP A 172 -7.20 -16.09 6.71
N ARG A 173 -8.44 -16.28 6.21
CA ARG A 173 -9.08 -15.35 5.27
C ARG A 173 -9.28 -13.97 5.90
N ARG A 174 -9.52 -13.90 7.21
CA ARG A 174 -9.58 -12.65 7.97
C ARG A 174 -8.25 -11.90 7.97
N ASN A 175 -7.14 -12.59 8.14
CA ASN A 175 -5.82 -11.96 8.08
C ASN A 175 -5.49 -11.45 6.68
N ARG A 176 -5.81 -12.22 5.64
CA ARG A 176 -5.66 -11.76 4.25
C ARG A 176 -6.45 -10.49 3.99
N LEU A 177 -7.72 -10.43 4.42
CA LEU A 177 -8.52 -9.21 4.29
C LEU A 177 -7.88 -8.01 5.00
N LYS A 178 -7.32 -8.20 6.20
CA LYS A 178 -6.59 -7.14 6.91
C LYS A 178 -5.40 -6.62 6.09
N VAL A 179 -4.64 -7.50 5.43
CA VAL A 179 -3.52 -7.09 4.56
C VAL A 179 -4.04 -6.30 3.35
N TYR A 180 -5.08 -6.78 2.67
CA TYR A 180 -5.72 -6.06 1.55
C TYR A 180 -6.24 -4.67 1.96
N GLN A 181 -6.93 -4.60 3.10
CA GLN A 181 -7.42 -3.34 3.64
C GLN A 181 -6.26 -2.42 4.05
N GLY A 182 -5.21 -2.96 4.67
CA GLY A 182 -4.02 -2.22 5.05
C GLY A 182 -3.32 -1.59 3.85
N LEU A 183 -3.17 -2.32 2.74
CA LEU A 183 -2.60 -1.78 1.49
C LEU A 183 -3.45 -0.67 0.91
N TYR A 184 -4.77 -0.84 0.92
CA TYR A 184 -5.67 0.23 0.49
C TYR A 184 -5.59 1.46 1.39
N CYS A 185 -5.50 1.29 2.71
CA CYS A 185 -5.30 2.36 3.68
C CYS A 185 -4.00 3.14 3.40
N VAL A 186 -2.91 2.44 3.02
CA VAL A 186 -1.67 3.10 2.58
C VAL A 186 -1.89 3.92 1.30
N ALA A 187 -2.64 3.38 0.33
CA ALA A 187 -2.96 4.09 -0.92
C ALA A 187 -3.76 5.38 -0.72
N ILE A 188 -4.59 5.46 0.32
CA ILE A 188 -5.38 6.68 0.65
C ILE A 188 -4.71 7.59 1.69
N ARG A 189 -3.47 7.27 2.12
CA ARG A 189 -2.68 7.95 3.17
C ARG A 189 -3.20 7.79 4.61
N ASP A 190 -4.05 6.81 4.89
CA ASP A 190 -4.42 6.47 6.28
C ASP A 190 -3.40 5.51 6.89
N PHE A 191 -2.26 6.07 7.29
CA PHE A 191 -1.18 5.32 7.92
C PHE A 191 -1.55 4.79 9.31
N LYS A 192 -2.52 5.40 10.00
CA LYS A 192 -2.89 4.99 11.37
C LYS A 192 -3.63 3.66 11.33
N GLN A 193 -4.68 3.57 10.51
CA GLN A 193 -5.40 2.31 10.33
C GLN A 193 -4.51 1.24 9.70
N ALA A 194 -3.68 1.62 8.72
CA ALA A 194 -2.75 0.68 8.09
C ALA A 194 -1.74 0.08 9.09
N ALA A 195 -1.20 0.87 10.02
CA ALA A 195 -0.26 0.38 11.04
C ALA A 195 -0.89 -0.68 11.95
N GLU A 196 -2.12 -0.43 12.41
CA GLU A 196 -2.84 -1.36 13.27
C GLU A 196 -3.14 -2.68 12.55
N LEU A 197 -3.66 -2.58 11.32
CA LEU A 197 -3.95 -3.75 10.49
C LEU A 197 -2.71 -4.57 10.16
N PHE A 198 -1.60 -3.91 9.80
CA PHE A 198 -0.37 -4.62 9.46
C PHE A 198 0.25 -5.30 10.68
N LEU A 199 0.33 -4.62 11.83
CA LEU A 199 0.90 -5.19 13.05
C LEU A 199 0.17 -6.45 13.51
N ASP A 200 -1.15 -6.47 13.41
CA ASP A 200 -1.95 -7.66 13.76
C ASP A 200 -1.66 -8.86 12.85
N THR A 201 -1.19 -8.60 11.62
CA THR A 201 -1.01 -9.63 10.58
C THR A 201 0.44 -10.09 10.40
N VAL A 202 1.43 -9.44 11.02
CA VAL A 202 2.86 -9.81 10.87
C VAL A 202 3.13 -11.26 11.26
N SER A 203 2.46 -11.74 12.31
CA SER A 203 2.69 -13.07 12.88
C SER A 203 2.12 -14.21 12.07
N THR A 204 1.17 -13.92 11.19
CA THR A 204 0.41 -14.94 10.44
C THR A 204 0.19 -14.52 9.01
N PHE A 205 1.25 -13.95 8.43
CA PHE A 205 1.25 -13.52 7.05
C PHE A 205 1.29 -14.75 6.12
N THR A 206 0.22 -14.91 5.35
CA THR A 206 0.08 -15.98 4.32
C THR A 206 -0.17 -15.40 2.93
N SER A 207 -0.07 -14.09 2.76
CA SER A 207 -0.49 -13.37 1.54
C SER A 207 0.65 -13.17 0.52
N TYR A 208 1.28 -14.26 0.10
CA TYR A 208 2.36 -14.25 -0.91
C TYR A 208 1.91 -13.81 -2.31
N GLU A 209 0.61 -13.72 -2.54
CA GLU A 209 0.01 -13.15 -3.74
C GLU A 209 0.30 -11.66 -3.90
N LEU A 210 0.36 -10.94 -2.78
CA LEU A 210 0.46 -9.48 -2.74
C LEU A 210 1.92 -9.05 -2.77
N MET A 211 2.72 -9.66 -1.91
CA MET A 211 4.14 -9.34 -1.75
C MET A 211 4.88 -10.45 -1.01
N ASP A 212 6.20 -10.42 -1.16
CA ASP A 212 7.10 -11.22 -0.33
C ASP A 212 7.04 -10.75 1.13
N TYR A 213 7.24 -11.68 2.07
CA TYR A 213 7.20 -11.41 3.50
C TYR A 213 8.21 -10.34 3.91
N LYS A 214 9.40 -10.31 3.28
CA LYS A 214 10.40 -9.27 3.53
C LYS A 214 9.87 -7.87 3.19
N THR A 215 9.22 -7.74 2.04
CA THR A 215 8.59 -6.48 1.60
C THR A 215 7.40 -6.10 2.49
N PHE A 216 6.64 -7.08 2.96
CA PHE A 216 5.57 -6.83 3.91
C PHE A 216 6.10 -6.24 5.23
N VAL A 217 7.19 -6.79 5.76
CA VAL A 217 7.82 -6.29 6.98
C VAL A 217 8.41 -4.89 6.78
N THR A 218 9.02 -4.58 5.62
CA THR A 218 9.50 -3.21 5.34
C THR A 218 8.37 -2.19 5.33
N TYR A 219 7.25 -2.49 4.67
CA TYR A 219 6.08 -1.61 4.64
C TYR A 219 5.47 -1.44 6.03
N THR A 220 5.38 -2.53 6.80
CA THR A 220 4.89 -2.48 8.18
C THR A 220 5.75 -1.53 9.02
N VAL A 221 7.08 -1.65 8.97
CA VAL A 221 7.99 -0.76 9.71
C VAL A 221 7.80 0.69 9.26
N TYR A 222 7.75 0.97 7.95
CA TYR A 222 7.58 2.34 7.45
C TYR A 222 6.29 3.00 7.93
N VAL A 223 5.18 2.28 7.88
CA VAL A 223 3.87 2.77 8.29
C VAL A 223 3.80 2.93 9.80
N CYS A 224 4.36 1.99 10.57
CA CYS A 224 4.41 2.04 12.02
C CYS A 224 5.22 3.23 12.55
N MET A 225 6.32 3.60 11.89
CA MET A 225 7.15 4.74 12.29
C MET A 225 6.41 6.09 12.21
N ILE A 226 5.42 6.22 11.32
CA ILE A 226 4.59 7.43 11.23
C ILE A 226 3.40 7.38 12.20
N ALA A 227 2.76 6.22 12.31
CA ALA A 227 1.47 6.10 12.98
C ALA A 227 1.59 6.00 14.51
N LEU A 228 2.59 5.26 15.00
CA LEU A 228 2.69 4.89 16.40
C LEU A 228 3.52 5.90 17.19
N LYS A 229 3.16 6.04 18.46
CA LYS A 229 3.96 6.80 19.42
C LYS A 229 5.16 5.97 19.87
N ARG A 230 6.17 6.64 20.43
CA ARG A 230 7.44 6.03 20.84
C ARG A 230 7.30 4.84 21.80
N PRO A 231 6.41 4.84 22.82
CA PRO A 231 6.23 3.68 23.69
C PRO A 231 5.67 2.46 22.92
N ASP A 232 4.62 2.69 22.12
CA ASP A 232 3.96 1.64 21.34
C ASP A 232 4.90 1.05 20.29
N LEU A 233 5.72 1.89 19.66
CA LEU A 233 6.74 1.46 18.69
C LEU A 233 7.80 0.56 19.36
N ARG A 234 8.19 0.86 20.60
CA ARG A 234 9.14 0.05 21.36
C ARG A 234 8.58 -1.35 21.63
N GLU A 235 7.34 -1.41 22.09
CA GLU A 235 6.71 -2.67 22.50
C GLU A 235 6.33 -3.54 21.31
N LYS A 236 5.66 -2.96 20.30
CA LYS A 236 5.11 -3.72 19.18
C LYS A 236 6.14 -4.02 18.08
N VAL A 237 7.04 -3.08 17.78
CA VAL A 237 7.98 -3.21 16.64
C VAL A 237 9.37 -3.62 17.09
N ILE A 238 9.97 -2.87 18.01
CA ILE A 238 11.38 -3.07 18.39
C ILE A 238 11.57 -4.35 19.23
N LYS A 239 10.59 -4.70 20.07
CA LYS A 239 10.61 -5.94 20.85
C LYS A 239 9.93 -7.12 20.14
N GLY A 240 9.29 -6.90 19.00
CA GLY A 240 8.63 -7.96 18.23
C GLY A 240 9.66 -8.92 17.64
N ALA A 241 9.57 -10.21 17.99
CA ALA A 241 10.55 -11.22 17.57
C ALA A 241 10.58 -11.42 16.05
N GLU A 242 9.42 -11.49 15.41
CA GLU A 242 9.26 -11.71 13.96
C GLU A 242 9.85 -10.57 13.14
N ILE A 243 9.57 -9.34 13.56
CA ILE A 243 10.10 -8.15 12.90
C ILE A 243 11.62 -8.09 13.07
N LEU A 244 12.14 -8.40 14.26
CA LEU A 244 13.59 -8.43 14.50
C LEU A 244 14.30 -9.47 13.63
N GLU A 245 13.75 -10.68 13.51
CA GLU A 245 14.32 -11.75 12.70
C GLU A 245 14.47 -11.32 11.23
N VAL A 246 13.42 -10.76 10.64
CA VAL A 246 13.47 -10.27 9.26
C VAL A 246 14.40 -9.05 9.11
N LEU A 247 14.42 -8.15 10.10
CA LEU A 247 15.32 -6.99 10.13
C LEU A 247 16.80 -7.38 10.17
N HIS A 248 17.17 -8.59 10.61
CA HIS A 248 18.55 -9.06 10.50
C HIS A 248 18.99 -9.24 9.04
N SER A 249 18.09 -9.64 8.15
CA SER A 249 18.36 -9.76 6.71
C SER A 249 18.36 -8.41 5.98
N LEU A 250 17.72 -7.38 6.55
CA LEU A 250 17.54 -6.06 5.94
C LEU A 250 18.21 -4.95 6.76
N PRO A 251 19.53 -4.74 6.60
CA PRO A 251 20.28 -3.79 7.42
C PRO A 251 19.85 -2.33 7.22
N ALA A 252 19.35 -1.98 6.02
CA ALA A 252 18.89 -0.62 5.72
C ALA A 252 17.68 -0.21 6.56
N VAL A 253 16.67 -1.08 6.65
CA VAL A 253 15.44 -0.83 7.43
C VAL A 253 15.74 -0.89 8.93
N ARG A 254 16.61 -1.81 9.35
CA ARG A 254 17.11 -1.89 10.73
C ARG A 254 17.79 -0.59 11.14
N GLN A 255 18.75 -0.10 10.36
CA GLN A 255 19.45 1.15 10.66
C GLN A 255 18.48 2.34 10.73
N TYR A 256 17.50 2.39 9.83
CA TYR A 256 16.47 3.42 9.81
C TYR A 256 15.60 3.43 11.07
N LEU A 257 15.10 2.26 11.50
CA LEU A 257 14.27 2.13 12.70
C LEU A 257 15.04 2.43 13.99
N PHE A 258 16.21 1.81 14.17
CA PHE A 258 17.00 1.95 15.39
C PHE A 258 17.62 3.34 15.53
N SER A 259 17.99 4.01 14.44
CA SER A 259 18.55 5.37 14.49
C SER A 259 17.56 6.39 15.06
N LEU A 260 16.27 6.29 14.72
CA LEU A 260 15.24 7.16 15.30
C LEU A 260 15.03 6.87 16.79
N TYR A 261 14.98 5.59 17.16
CA TYR A 261 14.70 5.18 18.54
C TYR A 261 15.84 5.52 19.52
N GLU A 262 17.09 5.31 19.09
CA GLU A 262 18.32 5.60 19.84
C GLU A 262 18.73 7.08 19.80
N CYS A 263 17.93 7.94 19.16
CA CYS A 263 18.20 9.37 18.99
C CYS A 263 19.49 9.70 18.22
N ARG A 264 19.92 8.83 17.28
CA ARG A 264 21.08 9.07 16.39
C ARG A 264 20.62 9.77 15.10
N TYR A 265 20.34 11.06 15.18
CA TYR A 265 19.66 11.81 14.12
C TYR A 265 20.47 11.98 12.83
N SER A 266 21.80 12.09 12.90
CA SER A 266 22.64 12.22 11.70
C SER A 266 22.56 10.98 10.82
N VAL A 267 22.57 9.79 11.44
CA VAL A 267 22.39 8.51 10.73
C VAL A 267 20.97 8.40 10.19
N PHE A 268 19.97 8.84 10.96
CA PHE A 268 18.58 8.82 10.56
C PHE A 268 18.34 9.62 9.27
N PHE A 269 18.94 10.81 9.11
CA PHE A 269 18.80 11.61 7.88
C PHE A 269 19.42 10.94 6.65
N GLN A 270 20.57 10.29 6.83
CA GLN A 270 21.22 9.52 5.75
C GLN A 270 20.36 8.32 5.34
N SER A 271 19.81 7.59 6.31
CA SER A 271 18.91 6.46 6.05
C SER A 271 17.60 6.93 5.41
N LEU A 272 17.02 8.05 5.87
CA LEU A 272 15.79 8.62 5.32
C LEU A 272 15.96 8.99 3.85
N ALA A 273 17.12 9.54 3.45
CA ALA A 273 17.40 9.85 2.05
C ALA A 273 17.44 8.59 1.17
N ARG A 274 17.94 7.46 1.67
CA ARG A 274 17.92 6.18 0.96
C ARG A 274 16.50 5.64 0.81
N VAL A 275 15.75 5.64 1.91
CA VAL A 275 14.33 5.21 1.95
C VAL A 275 13.48 6.07 1.01
N GLU A 276 13.71 7.38 0.94
CA GLU A 276 13.00 8.25 -0.01
C GLU A 276 13.22 7.83 -1.47
N GLN A 277 14.44 7.45 -1.84
CA GLN A 277 14.74 6.98 -3.20
C GLN A 277 14.13 5.61 -3.49
N GLU A 278 14.02 4.73 -2.50
CA GLU A 278 13.34 3.44 -2.61
C GLU A 278 11.82 3.64 -2.74
N MET A 279 11.21 4.43 -1.87
CA MET A 279 9.77 4.75 -1.93
C MET A 279 9.35 5.44 -3.23
N LYS A 280 10.25 6.21 -3.87
CA LYS A 280 9.99 6.82 -5.17
C LYS A 280 9.89 5.79 -6.31
N LYS A 281 10.53 4.63 -6.15
CA LYS A 281 10.49 3.52 -7.11
C LYS A 281 9.25 2.64 -6.92
N ASP A 282 8.69 2.60 -5.71
CA ASP A 282 7.51 1.80 -5.41
C ASP A 282 6.22 2.47 -5.88
N TRP A 283 5.37 1.71 -6.59
CA TRP A 283 4.12 2.24 -7.16
C TRP A 283 3.17 2.80 -6.10
N LEU A 284 3.12 2.16 -4.92
CA LEU A 284 2.15 2.46 -3.87
C LEU A 284 2.55 3.72 -3.08
N PHE A 285 3.85 3.88 -2.82
CA PHE A 285 4.38 4.97 -2.02
C PHE A 285 4.80 6.20 -2.84
N ALA A 286 5.05 6.05 -4.14
CA ALA A 286 5.52 7.15 -4.99
C ALA A 286 4.55 8.35 -5.15
N PRO A 287 3.22 8.22 -5.02
CA PRO A 287 2.37 9.42 -4.95
C PRO A 287 2.49 10.16 -3.61
N HIS A 288 3.09 9.54 -2.58
CA HIS A 288 3.02 9.96 -1.18
C HIS A 288 4.39 10.14 -0.50
N TYR A 289 5.50 9.86 -1.19
CA TYR A 289 6.86 9.95 -0.62
C TYR A 289 7.16 11.32 0.00
N ARG A 290 6.75 12.42 -0.65
CA ARG A 290 6.96 13.78 -0.11
C ARG A 290 6.25 14.01 1.22
N TYR A 291 5.05 13.43 1.35
CA TYR A 291 4.30 13.49 2.59
C TYR A 291 5.02 12.68 3.67
N TYR A 292 5.43 11.45 3.35
CA TYR A 292 6.16 10.56 4.26
C TYR A 292 7.41 11.23 4.83
N VAL A 293 8.31 11.73 3.96
CA VAL A 293 9.57 12.38 4.36
C VAL A 293 9.31 13.60 5.23
N ARG A 294 8.32 14.41 4.88
CA ARG A 294 7.96 15.62 5.64
C ARG A 294 7.47 15.27 7.05
N GLU A 295 6.58 14.28 7.19
CA GLU A 295 6.09 13.87 8.50
C GLU A 295 7.20 13.23 9.35
N MET A 296 8.09 12.43 8.75
CA MET A 296 9.23 11.85 9.45
C MET A 296 10.22 12.92 9.97
N ARG A 297 10.46 14.00 9.20
CA ARG A 297 11.27 15.14 9.67
C ARG A 297 10.62 15.84 10.87
N ILE A 298 9.31 16.09 10.80
CA ILE A 298 8.57 16.69 11.92
C ILE A 298 8.66 15.82 13.18
N LEU A 299 8.52 14.49 13.04
CA LEU A 299 8.63 13.55 14.16
C LEU A 299 10.03 13.59 14.79
N ALA A 300 11.09 13.56 13.98
CA ALA A 300 12.46 13.61 14.48
C ALA A 300 12.76 14.94 15.20
N TYR A 301 12.30 16.07 14.66
CA TYR A 301 12.42 17.37 15.31
C TYR A 301 11.61 17.45 16.60
N SER A 302 10.36 16.99 16.58
CA SER A 302 9.51 16.96 17.77
C SER A 302 10.14 16.13 18.89
N GLN A 303 10.74 14.99 18.57
CA GLN A 303 11.38 14.10 19.54
C GLN A 303 12.57 14.78 20.24
N LEU A 304 13.42 15.50 19.49
CA LEU A 304 14.52 16.25 20.09
C LEU A 304 14.00 17.42 20.94
N LEU A 305 13.06 18.19 20.40
CA LEU A 305 12.50 19.38 21.07
C LEU A 305 11.71 19.02 22.34
N GLU A 306 11.06 17.86 22.41
CA GLU A 306 10.28 17.46 23.60
C GLU A 306 11.14 17.29 24.86
N SER A 307 12.40 16.89 24.66
CA SER A 307 13.37 16.62 25.74
C SER A 307 13.97 17.88 26.35
N TYR A 308 13.96 19.01 25.64
CA TYR A 308 14.63 20.25 26.05
C TYR A 308 13.67 21.44 26.08
N ARG A 309 13.83 22.33 27.08
CA ARG A 309 13.08 23.59 27.14
C ARG A 309 13.66 24.64 26.19
N SER A 310 14.97 24.69 26.10
CA SER A 310 15.73 25.54 25.18
C SER A 310 16.94 24.77 24.67
N LEU A 311 17.32 25.02 23.42
CA LEU A 311 18.48 24.42 22.76
C LEU A 311 19.09 25.43 21.79
N THR A 312 20.39 25.33 21.53
CA THR A 312 21.05 26.17 20.52
C THR A 312 20.86 25.57 19.12
N LEU A 313 20.75 26.42 18.10
CA LEU A 313 20.69 26.00 16.70
C LEU A 313 21.95 25.23 16.28
N GLY A 314 23.12 25.61 16.81
CA GLY A 314 24.39 24.91 16.57
C GLY A 314 24.36 23.46 17.05
N TYR A 315 23.90 23.21 18.29
CA TYR A 315 23.77 21.85 18.82
C TYR A 315 22.80 21.01 17.98
N MET A 316 21.67 21.60 17.57
CA MET A 316 20.70 20.92 16.72
C MET A 316 21.31 20.58 15.35
N ALA A 317 22.03 21.51 14.74
CA ALA A 317 22.71 21.30 13.46
C ALA A 317 23.73 20.15 13.54
N GLU A 318 24.54 20.11 14.59
CA GLU A 318 25.50 19.02 14.84
C GLU A 318 24.80 17.67 15.07
N ALA A 319 23.74 17.63 15.88
CA ALA A 319 23.00 16.40 16.17
C ALA A 319 22.38 15.79 14.90
N PHE A 320 21.82 16.61 14.01
CA PHE A 320 21.26 16.18 12.73
C PHE A 320 22.30 16.04 11.61
N GLY A 321 23.53 16.54 11.79
CA GLY A 321 24.59 16.50 10.80
C GLY A 321 24.32 17.38 9.57
N VAL A 322 23.66 18.53 9.76
CA VAL A 322 23.26 19.46 8.70
C VAL A 322 23.71 20.89 9.04
N SER A 323 23.63 21.83 8.10
CA SER A 323 23.97 23.23 8.36
C SER A 323 22.88 23.94 9.21
N THR A 324 23.30 24.97 9.94
CA THR A 324 22.39 25.82 10.73
C THR A 324 21.35 26.51 9.86
N GLU A 325 21.73 26.95 8.65
CA GLU A 325 20.83 27.55 7.66
C GLU A 325 19.73 26.58 7.21
N PHE A 326 20.08 25.30 7.02
CA PHE A 326 19.11 24.29 6.61
C PHE A 326 18.06 24.05 7.70
N ILE A 327 18.48 23.93 8.96
CA ILE A 327 17.55 23.77 10.09
C ILE A 327 16.65 24.98 10.25
N ASP A 328 17.19 26.19 10.10
CA ASP A 328 16.40 27.43 10.20
C ASP A 328 15.29 27.50 9.13
N GLN A 329 15.60 27.14 7.89
CA GLN A 329 14.61 27.08 6.81
C GLN A 329 13.54 26.01 7.03
N GLU A 330 13.92 24.83 7.52
CA GLU A 330 12.94 23.75 7.77
C GLU A 330 12.06 24.05 8.98
N LEU A 331 12.65 24.47 10.10
CA LEU A 331 11.89 24.78 11.30
C LEU A 331 10.94 25.96 11.08
N SER A 332 11.39 27.04 10.42
CA SER A 332 10.52 28.18 10.11
C SER A 332 9.28 27.76 9.31
N ARG A 333 9.44 26.87 8.31
CA ARG A 333 8.32 26.32 7.54
C ARG A 333 7.35 25.50 8.41
N PHE A 334 7.87 24.65 9.31
CA PHE A 334 7.03 23.81 10.17
C PHE A 334 6.35 24.57 11.31
N ILE A 335 7.01 25.60 11.84
CA ILE A 335 6.44 26.52 12.83
C ILE A 335 5.33 27.34 12.18
N ALA A 336 5.55 27.88 10.98
CA ALA A 336 4.53 28.62 10.22
C ALA A 336 3.31 27.74 9.89
N ALA A 337 3.52 26.45 9.60
CA ALA A 337 2.45 25.47 9.41
C ALA A 337 1.77 25.03 10.73
N GLY A 338 2.27 25.47 11.89
CA GLY A 338 1.76 25.10 13.21
C GLY A 338 1.95 23.62 13.56
N ARG A 339 2.93 22.94 12.94
CA ARG A 339 3.23 21.52 13.17
C ARG A 339 4.28 21.31 14.27
N LEU A 340 5.15 22.30 14.47
CA LEU A 340 6.11 22.34 15.57
C LEU A 340 5.79 23.52 16.50
N HIS A 341 5.78 23.26 17.80
CA HIS A 341 5.50 24.26 18.82
C HIS A 341 6.80 24.78 19.44
N CYS A 342 7.59 25.46 18.61
CA CYS A 342 8.80 26.13 19.06
C CYS A 342 8.89 27.53 18.45
N LYS A 343 9.73 28.37 19.06
CA LYS A 343 10.10 29.70 18.56
C LYS A 343 11.60 29.73 18.36
N ILE A 344 12.03 30.39 17.29
CA ILE A 344 13.44 30.55 16.98
C ILE A 344 13.81 32.00 17.27
N ASP A 345 14.79 32.20 18.15
CA ASP A 345 15.50 33.46 18.29
C ASP A 345 16.79 33.37 17.47
N LYS A 346 16.79 34.05 16.32
CA LYS A 346 17.92 34.03 15.40
C LYS A 346 19.11 34.85 15.90
N VAL A 347 18.89 35.87 16.72
CA VAL A 347 19.97 36.75 17.21
C VAL A 347 20.84 35.99 18.22
N ASN A 348 20.19 35.26 19.12
CA ASN A 348 20.88 34.46 20.13
C ASN A 348 21.14 33.01 19.67
N GLU A 349 20.67 32.63 18.49
CA GLU A 349 20.70 31.26 17.96
C GLU A 349 20.08 30.20 18.89
N ILE A 350 18.99 30.56 19.57
CA ILE A 350 18.29 29.70 20.53
C ILE A 350 16.92 29.31 19.97
N VAL A 351 16.57 28.03 20.10
CA VAL A 351 15.22 27.51 19.88
C VAL A 351 14.58 27.26 21.23
N GLU A 352 13.51 28.00 21.51
CA GLU A 352 12.69 27.83 22.71
C GLU A 352 11.46 26.99 22.38
N THR A 353 11.20 25.96 23.19
CA THR A 353 10.02 25.12 23.02
C THR A 353 8.85 25.70 23.82
N ASN A 354 7.71 25.85 23.15
CA ASN A 354 6.47 26.25 23.80
C ASN A 354 5.60 25.01 23.95
N ARG A 355 5.19 24.68 25.16
CA ARG A 355 4.29 23.55 25.42
C ARG A 355 2.86 24.09 25.42
N PRO A 356 2.09 23.95 24.34
CA PRO A 356 0.70 24.38 24.36
C PRO A 356 -0.10 23.50 25.32
N ASP A 357 -1.00 24.12 26.08
CA ASP A 357 -1.95 23.37 26.91
C ASP A 357 -2.83 22.46 26.04
N SER A 358 -3.05 21.23 26.52
CA SER A 358 -3.87 20.21 25.83
C SER A 358 -5.25 20.76 25.44
N LYS A 359 -5.87 21.59 26.30
CA LYS A 359 -7.16 22.22 26.03
C LYS A 359 -7.13 23.18 24.85
N ASN A 360 -6.06 23.95 24.68
CA ASN A 360 -5.94 24.90 23.57
C ASN A 360 -5.81 24.17 22.24
N TRP A 361 -5.03 23.09 22.21
CA TRP A 361 -4.93 22.23 21.03
C TRP A 361 -6.28 21.59 20.67
N GLN A 362 -6.97 21.00 21.66
CA GLN A 362 -8.30 20.41 21.45
C GLN A 362 -9.30 21.44 20.95
N TYR A 363 -9.35 22.63 21.56
CA TYR A 363 -10.24 23.71 21.14
C TYR A 363 -10.00 24.10 19.67
N GLN A 364 -8.73 24.29 19.28
CA GLN A 364 -8.39 24.65 17.90
C GLN A 364 -8.72 23.52 16.90
N GLU A 365 -8.56 22.25 17.31
CA GLU A 365 -8.95 21.10 16.48
C GLU A 365 -10.48 21.03 16.30
N THR A 366 -11.25 21.25 17.37
CA THR A 366 -12.72 21.26 17.33
C THR A 366 -13.25 22.34 16.39
N ILE A 367 -12.70 23.56 16.44
CA ILE A 367 -13.10 24.63 15.52
C ILE A 367 -12.82 24.24 14.07
N LYS A 368 -11.62 23.73 13.75
CA LYS A 368 -11.27 23.31 12.39
C LYS A 368 -12.19 22.22 11.84
N LYS A 369 -12.48 21.19 12.66
CA LYS A 369 -13.41 20.11 12.26
C LYS A 369 -14.85 20.62 12.17
N GLY A 370 -15.24 21.52 13.07
CA GLY A 370 -16.55 22.17 13.08
C GLY A 370 -16.81 22.97 11.80
N ASP A 371 -15.86 23.81 11.39
CA ASP A 371 -15.97 24.60 10.16
C ASP A 371 -16.09 23.73 8.91
N LEU A 372 -15.32 22.63 8.83
CA LEU A 372 -15.43 21.68 7.72
C LEU A 372 -16.81 21.03 7.65
N LEU A 373 -17.36 20.64 8.80
CA LEU A 373 -18.70 20.04 8.90
C LEU A 373 -19.78 21.06 8.52
N LEU A 374 -19.72 22.28 9.08
CA LEU A 374 -20.68 23.35 8.79
C LEU A 374 -20.73 23.67 7.30
N ASN A 375 -19.57 23.79 6.65
CA ASN A 375 -19.49 24.01 5.20
C ASN A 375 -20.15 22.88 4.40
N ARG A 376 -19.95 21.62 4.81
CA ARG A 376 -20.56 20.45 4.14
C ARG A 376 -22.08 20.42 4.34
N VAL A 377 -22.56 20.69 5.56
CA VAL A 377 -23.99 20.77 5.87
C VAL A 377 -24.66 21.91 5.11
N GLN A 378 -24.03 23.08 5.04
CA GLN A 378 -24.56 24.22 4.29
C GLN A 378 -24.66 23.93 2.79
N LYS A 379 -23.69 23.19 2.22
CA LYS A 379 -23.77 22.76 0.82
C LYS A 379 -24.89 21.75 0.59
N LEU A 380 -25.07 20.81 1.51
CA LEU A 380 -26.17 19.83 1.49
C LEU A 380 -27.55 20.51 1.59
N SER A 381 -27.72 21.46 2.51
CA SER A 381 -29.01 22.15 2.69
C SER A 381 -29.42 22.95 1.46
N ARG A 382 -28.46 23.56 0.75
CA ARG A 382 -28.73 24.24 -0.53
C ARG A 382 -29.21 23.29 -1.63
N VAL A 383 -28.69 22.06 -1.65
CA VAL A 383 -29.10 21.04 -2.65
C VAL A 383 -30.46 20.44 -2.31
N ILE A 384 -30.78 20.29 -1.02
CA ILE A 384 -32.07 19.73 -0.57
C ILE A 384 -33.22 20.75 -0.69
N ASN A 385 -32.92 22.05 -0.53
CA ASN A 385 -33.91 23.12 -0.61
C ASN A 385 -34.17 23.64 -2.04
N MET A 386 -33.37 23.24 -3.03
CA MET A 386 -33.69 23.39 -4.46
C MET A 386 -34.54 22.19 -4.90
#